data_AF-A0A3A2ZEG5-F1
#
_entry.id   AF-A0A3A2ZEG5-F1
#
_cell.length_a   1.000
_cell.length_b   1.000
_cell.length_c   1.000
_cell.angle_alpha   90.00
_cell.angle_beta   90.00
_cell.angle_gamma   90.00
#
_symmetry.space_group_name_H-M   'P 1'
#
loop_
_entity.id
_entity.type
_entity.pdbx_description
1 polymer ?
#
loop_
_entity_poly.entity_id
_entity_poly.type
_entity_poly.pdbx_seq_one_letter_code
_entity_poly.pdbx_strand_id
1 'polypeptide(L)' 'MLSCKIRVMPERLLLLVRFFMRLDHVLFRVRDTRVYIDFDTREVIREYQAKELDYETVQR' A
#
# COMPACT_ATOMS: atom_id res chain seq x y z
N MET A 1 7.28 6.91 6.92
CA MET A 1 6.52 7.88 6.09
C MET A 1 5.26 7.22 5.55
N LEU A 2 4.10 7.83 5.79
CA LEU A 2 2.83 7.42 5.19
C LEU A 2 2.60 8.23 3.91
N SER A 3 2.23 7.56 2.82
CA SER A 3 1.86 8.20 1.56
C SER A 3 0.51 7.67 1.10
N CYS A 4 -0.38 8.58 0.71
CA CYS A 4 -1.68 8.27 0.14
C CYS A 4 -1.72 8.81 -1.28
N LYS A 5 -2.01 7.95 -2.26
CA LYS A 5 -2.21 8.33 -3.65
C LYS A 5 -3.58 7.84 -4.11
N ILE A 6 -4.29 8.71 -4.81
CA ILE A 6 -5.60 8.41 -5.36
C ILE A 6 -5.53 8.46 -6.88
N ARG A 7 -6.21 7.52 -7.53
CA ARG A 7 -6.44 7.51 -8.97
C ARG A 7 -7.93 7.35 -9.18
N VAL A 8 -8.53 8.36 -9.81
CA VAL A 8 -9.95 8.38 -10.12
C VAL A 8 -10.11 8.18 -11.62
N MET A 9 -10.90 7.18 -11.99
CA MET A 9 -11.41 6.97 -13.33
C MET A 9 -12.94 7.11 -13.30
N PRO A 10 -13.62 7.34 -14.43
CA PRO A 10 -15.08 7.54 -14.45
C PRO A 10 -15.89 6.41 -13.81
N GLU A 11 -15.46 5.16 -13.97
CA GLU A 11 -16.20 3.96 -13.50
C GLU A 11 -15.65 3.38 -12.19
N ARG A 12 -14.44 3.78 -11.79
CA ARG A 12 -13.74 3.16 -10.65
C ARG A 12 -12.74 4.08 -9.99
N LEU A 13 -12.48 3.84 -8.71
CA LEU A 13 -11.48 4.56 -7.93
C LEU A 13 -10.51 3.58 -7.29
N LEU A 14 -9.22 3.92 -7.38
CA LEU A 14 -8.17 3.20 -6.68
C LEU A 14 -7.48 4.14 -5.69
N LEU A 15 -7.52 3.76 -4.41
CA LEU A 15 -6.76 4.41 -3.35
C LEU A 15 -5.62 3.48 -2.92
N LEU A 16 -4.39 3.96 -3.06
CA LEU A 16 -3.19 3.29 -2.56
C LEU A 16 -2.67 4.06 -1.35
N VAL A 17 -2.78 3.44 -0.18
CA VAL A 17 -2.15 3.91 1.05
C VAL A 17 -0.93 3.04 1.31
N ARG A 18 0.25 3.65 1.25
CA ARG A 18 1.53 2.98 1.50
C ARG A 18 2.17 3.58 2.74
N PHE A 19 2.35 2.75 3.75
CA PHE A 19 3.20 3.06 4.89
C PHE A 19 4.57 2.43 4.67
N PHE A 20 5.58 3.28 4.62
CA PHE A 20 6.97 2.89 4.44
C PHE A 20 7.76 3.23 5.70
N MET A 21 8.38 2.24 6.31
CA MET A 21 9.24 2.39 7.48
C MET A 21 10.55 1.70 7.19
N ARG A 22 11.63 2.47 7.27
CA ARG A 22 13.00 1.99 7.23
C ARG A 22 13.64 2.36 8.56
N LEU A 23 14.24 1.38 9.20
CA LEU A 23 15.15 1.59 10.32
C LEU A 23 16.51 1.08 9.85
N ASP A 24 17.46 2.00 9.69
CA ASP A 24 18.78 1.69 9.14
C ASP A 24 19.46 0.62 10.00
N HIS A 25 20.04 -0.38 9.33
CA HIS A 25 20.71 -1.54 9.95
C HIS A 25 19.81 -2.48 10.78
N VAL A 26 18.48 -2.34 10.74
CA VAL A 26 17.58 -3.24 11.49
C VAL A 26 16.50 -3.83 10.60
N LEU A 27 15.54 -3.01 10.15
CA LEU A 27 14.36 -3.54 9.47
C LEU A 27 13.82 -2.62 8.40
N PHE A 28 13.21 -3.25 7.41
CA PHE A 28 12.47 -2.61 6.36
C PHE A 28 11.03 -3.14 6.37
N ARG A 29 10.07 -2.24 6.55
CA ARG A 29 8.65 -2.55 6.67
C ARG A 29 7.85 -1.73 5.67
N VAL A 30 7.05 -2.42 4.87
CA VAL A 30 6.08 -1.83 3.96
C VAL A 30 4.70 -2.39 4.28
N ARG A 31 3.74 -1.49 4.53
CA ARG A 31 2.33 -1.85 4.64
C ARG A 31 1.57 -1.12 3.55
N ASP A 32 1.02 -1.89 2.62
CA ASP A 32 0.19 -1.38 1.53
C ASP A 32 -1.27 -1.73 1.83
N THR A 33 -2.12 -0.71 1.86
CA THR A 33 -3.58 -0.88 1.83
C THR A 33 -4.07 -0.36 0.49
N ARG A 34 -4.65 -1.25 -0.32
CA ARG A 34 -5.30 -0.92 -1.59
C ARG A 34 -6.80 -0.97 -1.37
N VAL A 35 -7.47 0.11 -1.72
CA VAL A 35 -8.93 0.16 -1.74
C VAL A 35 -9.34 0.41 -3.18
N TYR A 36 -10.03 -0.57 -3.74
CA TYR A 36 -10.69 -0.48 -5.03
C TYR A 36 -12.17 -0.21 -4.78
N ILE A 37 -12.71 0.78 -5.47
CA ILE A 37 -14.12 1.12 -5.43
C ILE A 37 -14.64 1.05 -6.84
N ASP A 38 -15.64 0.23 -7.06
CA ASP A 38 -16.40 0.18 -8.30
C ASP A 38 -17.64 1.04 -8.16
N PHE A 39 -17.85 2.01 -9.05
CA PHE A 39 -18.99 2.91 -8.95
C PHE A 39 -20.28 2.28 -9.49
N ASP A 40 -20.16 1.32 -10.41
CA ASP A 40 -21.31 0.67 -11.04
C ASP A 40 -21.90 -0.39 -10.11
N THR A 41 -21.05 -1.25 -9.54
CA THR A 41 -21.50 -2.30 -8.60
C THR A 41 -21.61 -1.80 -7.16
N ARG A 42 -21.07 -0.60 -6.87
CA ARG A 42 -20.94 -0.03 -5.50
C ARG A 42 -20.16 -0.93 -4.55
N GLU A 43 -19.30 -1.79 -5.11
CA GLU A 43 -18.48 -2.68 -4.33
C GLU A 43 -17.18 -1.99 -3.91
N VAL A 44 -16.78 -2.26 -2.67
CA VAL A 44 -15.52 -1.78 -2.11
C VAL A 44 -14.67 -2.98 -1.76
N ILE A 45 -13.58 -3.16 -2.49
CA ILE A 45 -12.61 -4.23 -2.25
C ILE A 45 -11.41 -3.62 -1.55
N ARG A 46 -11.14 -4.10 -0.34
CA ARG A 46 -9.95 -3.71 0.43
C ARG A 46 -8.98 -4.87 0.49
N GLU A 47 -7.78 -4.63 0.00
CA GLU A 47 -6.65 -5.54 0.15
C GLU A 47 -5.60 -4.92 1.07
N TYR A 48 -5.14 -5.69 2.05
CA TYR A 48 -4.05 -5.31 2.93
C TYR A 48 -2.87 -6.26 2.72
N GLN A 49 -1.71 -5.69 2.45
CA GLN A 49 -0.46 -6.43 2.33
C GLN A 49 0.55 -5.85 3.33
N ALA A 50 1.08 -6.71 4.18
CA ALA A 50 2.21 -6.40 5.05
C ALA A 50 3.44 -7.17 4.56
N LYS A 51 4.54 -6.45 4.36
CA LYS A 51 5.84 -7.02 4.05
C LYS A 51 6.86 -6.46 5.02
N GLU A 52 7.63 -7.34 5.63
CA GLU A 52 8.68 -7.00 6.57
C GLU A 52 9.89 -7.89 6.27
N LEU A 53 11.06 -7.26 6.20
CA LEU A 53 12.33 -7.91 5.91
C LEU A 53 13.43 -7.21 6.69
N ASP A 54 14.47 -7.98 7.05
CA ASP A 54 15.68 -7.43 7.65
C ASP A 54 16.43 -6.55 6.66
N TYR A 55 17.04 -5.48 7.16
CA TYR A 55 17.73 -4.50 6.32
C TYR A 55 18.86 -5.14 5.49
N GLU A 56 19.61 -6.07 6.10
CA GLU A 56 20.73 -6.77 5.46
C GLU A 56 20.31 -7.64 4.27
N THR A 57 19.10 -8.22 4.35
CA THR A 57 18.55 -9.07 3.28
C THR A 57 18.12 -8.26 2.06
N VAL A 58 17.76 -6.99 2.24
CA VAL A 58 17.32 -6.08 1.16
C VAL A 58 18.50 -5.36 0.49
N GLN A 59 19.66 -5.27 1.15
CA GLN A 59 20.83 -4.51 0.66
C GLN A 59 21.73 -5.31 -0.32
N ARG A 60 21.44 -6.59 -0.56
CA ARG A 60 22.19 -7.46 -1.48
C ARG A 60 21.82 -7.28 -2.95
#